data_AF-A0AB39KPD0-F1
#
_entry.id   AF-A0AB39KPD0-F1
#
_cell.length_a   1.000
_cell.length_b   1.000
_cell.length_c   1.000
_cell.angle_alpha   90.00
_cell.angle_beta   90.00
_cell.angle_gamma   90.00
#
_symmetry.space_group_name_H-M   'P 1'
#
loop_
_entity.id
_entity.type
_entity.pdbx_description
1 polymer ?
#
loop_
_entity_poly.entity_id
_entity_poly.type
_entity_poly.pdbx_seq_one_letter_code
_entity_poly.pdbx_strand_id
1 'polypeptide(L)' 'MPHIIIVSPSELGWVVQAPGLSEPRSFGSGAVAERFARGLAAAPELSGEGEVWIRGRDGALLGRWRDGGRTPNLSAAA' A
#
# COMPACT_ATOMS: atom_id res chain seq x y z
N MET A 1 -10.32 -10.62 -1.62
CA MET A 1 -9.39 -10.74 -0.45
C MET A 1 -8.51 -9.50 -0.53
N PRO A 2 -8.26 -8.76 0.57
CA PRO A 2 -7.50 -7.52 0.46
C PRO A 2 -6.10 -7.78 -0.10
N HIS A 3 -5.72 -7.02 -1.11
CA HIS A 3 -4.40 -7.09 -1.73
C HIS A 3 -3.43 -6.23 -0.92
N ILE A 4 -2.79 -6.84 0.08
CA ILE A 4 -1.92 -6.14 1.01
C ILE A 4 -0.53 -5.96 0.42
N ILE A 5 -0.12 -4.71 0.32
CA ILE A 5 1.22 -4.26 -0.08
C ILE A 5 1.94 -3.77 1.17
N ILE A 6 3.10 -4.35 1.46
CA ILE A 6 3.88 -4.03 2.64
C ILE A 6 5.01 -3.08 2.25
N VAL A 7 5.13 -1.99 2.98
CA VAL A 7 6.28 -1.07 2.95
C VAL A 7 7.01 -1.21 4.28
N SER A 8 8.29 -1.54 4.24
CA SER A 8 9.10 -1.70 5.45
C SER A 8 10.53 -1.20 5.26
N PRO A 9 11.21 -0.76 6.32
CA PRO A 9 12.63 -0.42 6.25
C PRO A 9 13.48 -1.68 6.06
N SER A 10 14.57 -1.56 5.31
CA SER A 10 15.62 -2.57 5.13
C SER A 10 16.97 -2.02 5.57
N GLU A 11 18.05 -2.80 5.41
CA GLU A 11 19.41 -2.32 5.70
C GLU A 11 19.86 -1.19 4.75
N LEU A 12 19.39 -1.22 3.50
CA LEU A 12 19.82 -0.30 2.45
C LEU A 12 18.78 0.80 2.13
N GLY A 13 17.70 0.88 2.91
CA GLY A 13 16.64 1.87 2.70
C GLY A 13 15.28 1.30 3.04
N TRP A 14 14.41 1.20 2.03
CA TRP A 14 13.03 0.76 2.14
C TRP A 14 12.71 -0.27 1.08
N VAL A 15 11.83 -1.20 1.41
CA VAL A 15 11.37 -2.26 0.51
C VAL A 15 9.85 -2.26 0.41
N VAL A 16 9.36 -2.54 -0.79
CA VAL A 16 7.95 -2.78 -1.07
C VAL A 16 7.77 -4.23 -1.49
N GLN A 17 6.88 -4.93 -0.80
CA GLN A 17 6.47 -6.30 -1.10
C GLN A 17 4.99 -6.30 -1.47
N ALA A 18 4.64 -6.89 -2.60
CA ALA A 18 3.25 -6.98 -3.06
C ALA A 18 3.00 -8.35 -3.70
N PRO A 19 1.78 -8.91 -3.62
CA PRO A 19 1.45 -10.21 -4.24
C PRO A 19 1.70 -10.28 -5.75
N GLY A 20 1.63 -9.14 -6.47
CA GLY A 20 1.87 -9.07 -7.91
C GLY A 20 3.33 -8.82 -8.31
N LEU A 21 4.24 -8.67 -7.34
CA LEU A 21 5.66 -8.48 -7.61
C LEU A 21 6.40 -9.82 -7.48
N SER A 22 7.17 -10.18 -8.50
CA SER A 22 8.03 -11.37 -8.46
C SER A 22 9.13 -11.26 -7.40
N GLU A 23 9.58 -10.04 -7.10
CA GLU A 23 10.59 -9.74 -6.10
C GLU A 23 10.28 -8.42 -5.36
N PRO A 24 10.74 -8.25 -4.11
CA PRO A 24 10.64 -6.98 -3.40
C PRO A 24 11.35 -5.85 -4.14
N ARG A 25 10.74 -4.66 -4.17
CA ARG A 25 11.32 -3.48 -4.79
C ARG A 25 11.99 -2.59 -3.75
N SER A 26 13.25 -2.26 -3.96
CA SER A 26 14.05 -1.42 -3.05
C SER A 26 14.06 0.05 -3.46
N PHE A 27 14.02 0.94 -2.45
CA PHE A 27 14.02 2.38 -2.60
C PHE A 27 14.92 3.01 -1.53
N GLY A 28 15.60 4.12 -1.87
CA GLY A 28 16.43 4.86 -0.90
C GLY A 28 15.62 5.67 0.13
N SER A 29 14.30 5.81 -0.06
CA SER A 29 13.44 6.64 0.79
C SER A 29 12.08 6.00 1.01
N GLY A 30 11.58 6.10 2.25
CA GLY A 30 10.26 5.58 2.65
C GLY A 30 9.12 6.31 1.95
N ALA A 31 9.27 7.61 1.70
CA ALA A 31 8.26 8.39 0.99
C ALA A 31 8.11 7.92 -0.47
N VAL A 32 9.21 7.54 -1.12
CA VAL A 32 9.19 7.01 -2.49
C VAL A 32 8.60 5.60 -2.50
N ALA A 33 9.01 4.75 -1.55
CA ALA A 33 8.48 3.41 -1.39
C ALA A 33 6.96 3.43 -1.14
N GLU A 34 6.50 4.28 -0.24
CA GLU A 34 5.08 4.44 0.08
C GLU A 34 4.30 4.94 -1.13
N ARG A 35 4.78 5.97 -1.83
CA ARG A 35 4.12 6.47 -3.05
C ARG A 35 3.98 5.38 -4.11
N PHE A 36 5.04 4.59 -4.33
CA PHE A 36 5.00 3.46 -5.25
C PHE A 36 3.98 2.40 -4.80
N ALA A 37 3.99 2.02 -3.53
CA ALA A 37 3.04 1.06 -2.97
C ALA A 37 1.58 1.53 -3.09
N ARG A 38 1.30 2.82 -2.85
CA ARG A 38 -0.04 3.40 -3.04
C ARG A 38 -0.46 3.36 -4.51
N GLY A 39 0.46 3.62 -5.45
CA GLY A 39 0.19 3.48 -6.88
C GLY A 39 -0.18 2.05 -7.29
N LEU A 40 0.51 1.04 -6.74
CA LEU A 40 0.15 -0.36 -6.94
C LEU A 40 -1.20 -0.71 -6.32
N ALA A 41 -1.48 -0.22 -5.11
CA ALA A 41 -2.74 -0.50 -4.42
C ALA A 41 -3.95 0.22 -5.05
N ALA A 42 -3.74 1.35 -5.73
CA ALA A 42 -4.76 2.07 -6.50
C ALA A 42 -4.93 1.53 -7.94
N ALA A 43 -4.18 0.49 -8.32
CA ALA A 43 -4.24 -0.05 -9.67
C ALA A 43 -5.66 -0.59 -9.97
N PRO A 44 -6.25 -0.28 -11.14
CA PRO A 44 -7.61 -0.69 -11.49
C PRO A 44 -7.86 -2.20 -11.38
N GLU A 45 -6.82 -3.01 -11.61
CA GLU A 45 -6.83 -4.47 -11.52
C GLU A 45 -7.21 -4.97 -10.12
N LEU A 46 -6.95 -4.16 -9.09
CA LEU A 46 -7.28 -4.50 -7.71
C LEU A 46 -8.70 -4.07 -7.32
N SER A 47 -9.45 -3.38 -8.19
CA SER A 47 -10.86 -3.03 -7.98
C SER A 47 -11.16 -2.38 -6.61
N GLY A 48 -10.23 -1.57 -6.07
CA GLY A 48 -10.36 -0.94 -4.74
C GLY A 48 -10.11 -1.87 -3.54
N GLU A 49 -9.64 -3.10 -3.77
CA GLU A 49 -9.22 -4.04 -2.74
C GLU A 49 -7.74 -3.88 -2.33
N GLY A 50 -7.00 -2.99 -2.99
CA GLY A 50 -5.59 -2.72 -2.67
C GLY A 50 -5.42 -1.94 -1.38
N GLU A 51 -4.42 -2.35 -0.59
CA GLU A 51 -4.16 -1.80 0.72
C GLU A 51 -2.66 -1.72 0.99
N VAL A 52 -2.19 -0.65 1.61
CA VAL A 52 -0.78 -0.43 1.95
C VAL A 52 -0.59 -0.47 3.45
N TRP A 53 0.33 -1.33 3.91
CA TRP A 53 0.75 -1.45 5.30
C TRP A 53 2.18 -0.96 5.45
N ILE A 54 2.37 0.07 6.27
CA ILE A 54 3.70 0.59 6.62
C ILE A 54 4.12 -0.08 7.92
N ARG A 55 5.21 -0.84 7.86
CA ARG A 55 5.76 -1.60 8.99
C ARG A 55 7.05 -0.97 9.48
N GLY A 56 7.27 -0.99 10.79
CA GLY A 56 8.53 -0.64 11.43
C GLY A 56 9.57 -1.75 11.26
N ARG A 57 10.82 -1.46 11.65
CA ARG A 57 11.93 -2.43 11.62
C ARG A 57 11.69 -3.60 12.59
N ASP A 58 10.92 -3.37 13.64
CA ASP A 58 10.43 -4.34 14.61
C ASP A 58 9.21 -5.15 14.13
N GLY A 59 8.73 -4.89 12.91
CA GLY A 59 7.52 -5.51 12.35
C GLY A 59 6.21 -4.88 12.85
N ALA A 60 6.25 -3.85 13.69
CA ALA A 60 5.04 -3.17 14.16
C ALA A 60 4.33 -2.46 12.99
N LEU A 61 2.99 -2.45 12.99
CA LEU A 61 2.23 -1.68 12.00
C LEU A 61 2.24 -0.20 12.41
N LEU A 62 2.95 0.63 11.66
CA LEU A 62 3.07 2.07 11.91
C LEU A 62 2.00 2.88 11.19
N GLY A 63 1.49 2.36 10.06
CA GLY A 63 0.49 3.05 9.26
C GLY A 63 -0.23 2.13 8.29
N ARG A 64 -1.44 2.54 7.90
CA ARG A 64 -2.28 1.82 6.94
C ARG A 64 -2.91 2.85 6.01
N TRP A 65 -2.91 2.55 4.71
CA TRP A 65 -3.61 3.31 3.69
C TRP A 65 -4.44 2.36 2.85
N ARG A 66 -5.62 2.79 2.41
CA ARG A 66 -6.49 2.06 1.48
C ARG A 66 -7.03 3.06 0.48
N ASP A 67 -7.13 2.68 -0.78
CA ASP A 67 -7.85 3.51 -1.74
C ASP A 67 -9.31 3.52 -1.34
N GLY A 68 -9.77 4.66 -0.84
CA GLY A 68 -11.17 4.87 -0.46
C GLY A 68 -11.98 4.99 -1.73
N GLY A 69 -12.21 3.85 -2.41
CA GLY A 69 -13.08 3.78 -3.57
C GLY A 69 -14.34 4.57 -3.25
N ARG A 70 -14.59 5.60 -4.06
CA ARG A 70 -15.72 6.52 -4.03
C ARG A 70 -16.87 5.87 -3.28
N THR A 71 -17.09 6.23 -2.01
CA THR A 71 -18.36 5.93 -1.37
C THR A 71 -19.39 6.59 -2.28
N PRO A 72 -20.29 5.87 -2.99
CA PRO A 72 -21.46 6.55 -3.50
C PRO A 72 -22.11 7.08 -2.24
N ASN A 73 -22.14 8.40 -2.12
CA ASN A 73 -22.84 9.05 -1.04
C ASN A 73 -24.31 8.68 -1.18
N LEU A 74 -24.74 7.59 -0.54
CA LEU A 74 -26.14 7.19 -0.45
C LEU A 74 -26.94 8.11 0.50
N SER A 75 -26.36 9.23 0.94
CA SER A 75 -27.04 10.24 1.75
C SER A 75 -27.60 11.41 0.93
N ALA A 76 -27.61 11.32 -0.41
CA ALA A 76 -28.21 12.34 -1.30
C ALA A 76 -29.53 11.88 -1.95
N ALA A 77 -30.22 10.91 -1.34
CA ALA A 77 -31.61 10.59 -1.65
C ALA A 77 -32.47 11.02 -0.45
N ALA A 78 -32.81 12.30 -0.40
CA ALA A 78 -33.89 12.85 0.43
C ALA A 78 -34.68 13.84 -0.43
#